data_AF-A0ABD4Z373-F1
#
_entry.id   AF-A0ABD4Z373-F1
#
_cell.length_a   1.000
_cell.length_b   1.000
_cell.length_c   1.000
_cell.angle_alpha   90.00
_cell.angle_beta   90.00
_cell.angle_gamma   90.00
#
_symmetry.space_group_name_H-M   'P 1'
#
loop_
_entity.id
_entity.type
_entity.pdbx_description
1 polymer ?
#
loop_
_entity_poly.entity_id
_entity_poly.type
_entity_poly.pdbx_seq_one_letter_code
_entity_poly.pdbx_strand_id
1 'polypeptide(L)' 'CMQADALATVLTVLGDTDGLAYARRHGLAALFILRGHDAWRVVATPQFEALALAP' A
#
# COMPACT_ATOMS: atom_id res chain seq x y z
N CYS A 1 5.04 -9.73 -12.03
CA CYS A 1 4.41 -8.48 -12.47
C CYS A 1 2.89 -8.52 -12.45
N MET A 2 2.21 -9.51 -13.07
CA MET A 2 0.73 -9.57 -13.12
C MET A 2 0.04 -9.46 -11.75
N GLN A 3 0.54 -10.16 -10.72
CA GLN A 3 -0.08 -10.12 -9.39
C GLN A 3 0.01 -8.72 -8.74
N ALA A 4 1.14 -8.03 -8.90
CA ALA A 4 1.31 -6.70 -8.32
C ALA A 4 0.38 -5.68 -8.98
N ASP A 5 0.19 -5.77 -10.30
CA ASP A 5 -0.71 -4.90 -11.07
C ASP A 5 -2.18 -5.10 -10.68
N ALA A 6 -2.63 -6.36 -10.61
CA ALA A 6 -3.98 -6.68 -10.15
C ALA A 6 -4.22 -6.22 -8.70
N LEU A 7 -3.25 -6.44 -7.81
CA LEU A 7 -3.33 -5.99 -6.42
C LEU A 7 -3.35 -4.46 -6.31
N ALA A 8 -2.56 -3.74 -7.11
CA ALA A 8 -2.60 -2.28 -7.12
C ALA A 8 -4.00 -1.74 -7.47
N THR A 9 -4.68 -2.39 -8.43
CA THR A 9 -6.08 -2.07 -8.76
C THR A 9 -7.02 -2.35 -7.58
N VAL A 10 -6.91 -3.52 -6.95
CA VAL A 10 -7.71 -3.88 -5.77
C VAL A 10 -7.53 -2.85 -4.65
N LEU A 11 -6.29 -2.51 -4.31
CA LEU A 11 -5.98 -1.58 -3.23
C LEU A 11 -6.49 -0.16 -3.53
N THR A 12 -6.44 0.27 -4.78
CA THR A 12 -6.98 1.58 -5.19
C THR A 12 -8.50 1.61 -5.09
N VAL A 13 -9.19 0.52 -5.48
CA VAL A 13 -10.66 0.42 -5.40
C VAL A 13 -11.14 0.37 -3.95
N LEU A 14 -10.44 -0.34 -3.07
CA LEU A 14 -10.76 -0.40 -1.63
C LEU A 14 -10.49 0.93 -0.91
N GLY A 15 -9.69 1.82 -1.51
CA GLY A 15 -9.38 3.12 -0.91
C GLY A 15 -8.41 3.03 0.27
N ASP A 16 -8.28 4.14 0.99
CA ASP A 16 -7.21 4.29 1.97
C ASP A 16 -7.34 3.37 3.18
N THR A 17 -8.54 3.26 3.76
CA THR A 17 -8.77 2.54 5.01
C THR A 17 -8.83 1.03 4.78
N ASP A 18 -9.73 0.59 3.90
CA ASP A 18 -9.92 -0.85 3.63
C ASP A 18 -8.76 -1.43 2.81
N GLY A 19 -8.14 -0.64 1.92
CA GLY A 19 -6.95 -1.04 1.18
C GLY A 19 -5.76 -1.29 2.10
N LEU A 20 -5.48 -0.40 3.07
CA LEU A 20 -4.42 -0.61 4.06
C LEU A 20 -4.69 -1.82 4.95
N ALA A 21 -5.94 -2.01 5.40
CA ALA A 21 -6.33 -3.17 6.20
C ALA A 21 -6.15 -4.48 5.42
N TYR A 22 -6.59 -4.51 4.16
CA TYR A 22 -6.40 -5.65 3.25
C TYR A 22 -4.90 -5.94 3.05
N ALA A 23 -4.10 -4.94 2.70
CA ALA A 23 -2.67 -5.11 2.46
C ALA A 23 -1.95 -5.71 3.68
N ARG A 24 -2.26 -5.22 4.90
CA ARG A 24 -1.69 -5.74 6.14
C ARG A 24 -2.12 -7.17 6.44
N ARG A 25 -3.41 -7.48 6.30
CA ARG A 25 -3.95 -8.83 6.51
C ARG A 25 -3.31 -9.86 5.57
N HIS A 26 -3.02 -9.45 4.34
CA HIS A 26 -2.45 -10.32 3.31
C HIS A 26 -0.92 -10.27 3.21
N GLY A 27 -0.25 -9.49 4.07
CA GLY A 27 1.20 -9.38 4.08
C GLY A 27 1.78 -8.80 2.79
N LEU A 28 1.09 -7.87 2.15
CA LEU A 28 1.52 -7.27 0.89
C LEU A 28 2.55 -6.18 1.15
N ALA A 29 3.63 -6.16 0.37
CA ALA A 29 4.54 -5.03 0.28
C ALA A 29 3.91 -3.93 -0.59
N ALA A 30 3.18 -3.02 0.05
CA ALA A 30 2.50 -1.89 -0.59
C ALA A 30 2.91 -0.55 0.03
N LEU A 31 2.93 0.49 -0.81
CA LEU A 31 3.12 1.89 -0.46
C LEU A 31 1.90 2.69 -0.95
N PHE A 32 1.25 3.41 -0.04
CA PHE A 32 0.11 4.26 -0.34
C PHE A 32 0.54 5.72 -0.32
N ILE A 33 0.22 6.45 -1.39
CA ILE A 33 0.35 7.92 -1.45
C ILE A 33 -1.07 8.48 -1.43
N LEU A 34 -1.42 9.11 -0.32
CA LEU A 34 -2.80 9.50 -0.02
C LEU A 34 -2.92 11.01 -0.06
N ARG A 35 -3.93 11.52 -0.76
CA ARG A 35 -4.23 12.95 -0.77
C ARG A 35 -4.92 13.33 0.55
N GLY A 36 -4.29 14.19 1.34
CA GLY A 36 -4.92 14.91 2.44
C GLY A 36 -5.42 16.29 1.99
N HIS A 37 -6.02 17.02 2.93
CA HIS A 37 -6.59 18.35 2.68
C HIS A 37 -5.53 19.34 2.14
N ASP A 38 -4.43 19.50 2.87
CA ASP A 38 -3.37 20.48 2.55
C ASP A 38 -2.07 19.84 2.03
N ALA A 39 -1.89 18.54 2.27
CA ALA A 39 -0.68 17.81 1.89
C ALA A 39 -1.00 16.36 1.53
N TRP A 40 -0.10 15.72 0.78
CA TRP A 40 -0.12 14.26 0.64
C TRP A 40 0.59 13.62 1.83
N ARG A 41 0.17 12.40 2.18
CA ARG A 41 0.82 11.54 3.17
C ARG A 41 1.22 10.23 2.54
N VAL A 42 2.29 9.63 3.05
CA VAL A 42 2.75 8.30 2.63
C VAL A 42 2.57 7.32 3.76
N VAL A 43 2.01 6.15 3.43
CA VAL A 43 1.87 5.06 4.38
C VAL A 43 2.44 3.80 3.75
N ALA A 44 3.46 3.24 4.37
CA ALA A 44 4.02 1.96 3.98
C ALA A 44 3.44 0.83 4.83
N THR A 45 3.36 -0.34 4.24
CA THR A 45 3.16 -1.59 4.98
C THR A 45 4.50 -2.06 5.57
N PRO A 46 4.50 -2.81 6.68
CA PRO A 46 5.74 -3.34 7.26
C PRO A 46 6.56 -4.17 6.26
N GLN A 47 5.89 -4.91 5.36
CA GLN A 47 6.54 -5.70 4.33
C GLN A 47 7.22 -4.83 3.27
N PHE A 48 6.65 -3.66 2.95
CA PHE A 48 7.31 -2.70 2.06
C PHE A 48 8.54 -2.09 2.73
N GLU A 49 8.43 -1.67 4.00
CA GLU A 49 9.56 -1.13 4.76
C GLU A 49 10.71 -2.12 4.87
N ALA A 50 10.41 -3.40 5.16
CA ALA A 50 11.41 -4.45 5.24
C ALA A 50 12.20 -4.63 3.93
N LEU A 51 11.53 -4.48 2.77
CA LEU A 51 12.20 -4.55 1.46
C LEU A 51 12.93 -3.26 1.11
N ALA A 52 12.41 -2.09 1.48
CA ALA A 52 13.03 -0.81 1.21
C ALA A 52 14.32 -0.56 2.02
N LEU A 53 14.44 -1.23 3.17
CA LEU A 53 15.61 -1.20 4.05
C LEU A 53 16.58 -2.37 3.80
N ALA A 54 16.23 -3.30 2.89
CA ALA A 54 17.14 -4.38 2.53
C ALA A 54 18.33 -3.82 1.72
N PRO A 55 19.57 -4.26 2.02
CA PRO A 55 20.78 -3.78 1.37
C PRO A 55 20.91 -4.20 -0.09
#